data_AF-A0A5C7ZLT2-F1
#
_entry.id   AF-A0A5C7ZLT2-F1
#
_cell.length_a   1.000
_cell.length_b   1.000
_cell.length_c   1.000
_cell.angle_alpha   90.00
_cell.angle_beta   90.00
_cell.angle_gamma   90.00
#
_symmetry.space_group_name_H-M   'P 1'
#
loop_
_entity.id
_entity.type
_entity.pdbx_description
1 polymer ?
#
loop_
_entity_poly.entity_id
_entity_poly.type
_entity_poly.pdbx_seq_one_letter_code
_entity_poly.pdbx_strand_id
1 'polypeptide(L)'
;MTGLNPGLYEQLLSLGLKRELDELTTRHHAELDSLHHAEAPDRIALHLAQLIKRAVTDLDERTRATEGLDLARQVIRLLMAQDASSTDESDQLVDGTNILRSITRRSPSGQAVPVPLPDTPLLDTTLLTNAQGEPNIGHQLRTEIPSADRIDVLMAFVRTTGIRPLLELLGRHHESGKPLRVLTTTYTGSTEFAALQALQQAGADIRVSYDTSSTRLHAKAWLFHRDSGFSTAYIG
;
A
#
# COMPACT_ATOMS: atom_id res chain seq x y z
N MET A 1 -19.82 23.72 3.01
CA MET A 1 -18.37 23.98 3.01
C MET A 1 -17.95 24.18 4.45
N THR A 2 -17.09 23.31 4.96
CA THR A 2 -16.46 23.45 6.27
C THR A 2 -15.49 24.62 6.18
N GLY A 3 -15.77 25.71 6.90
CA GLY A 3 -14.85 26.86 6.94
C GLY A 3 -13.49 26.50 7.53
N LEU A 4 -12.49 27.35 7.28
CA LEU A 4 -11.16 27.23 7.88
C LEU A 4 -11.25 27.24 9.41
N ASN A 5 -10.68 26.23 10.05
CA ASN A 5 -10.62 26.09 11.51
C ASN A 5 -9.20 26.40 12.02
N PRO A 6 -9.03 26.86 13.27
CA PRO A 6 -7.71 26.96 13.88
C PRO A 6 -6.99 25.59 13.87
N GLY A 7 -5.74 25.56 13.40
CA GLY A 7 -4.96 24.32 13.28
C GLY A 7 -3.73 24.48 12.39
N LEU A 8 -2.98 23.39 12.22
CA LEU A 8 -1.86 23.33 11.28
C LEU A 8 -2.36 22.98 9.87
N TYR A 9 -1.85 23.69 8.87
CA TYR A 9 -2.17 23.48 7.47
C TYR A 9 -0.90 23.18 6.69
N GLU A 10 -0.99 22.20 5.81
CA GLU A 10 0.10 21.80 4.91
C GLU A 10 -0.45 21.76 3.48
N GLN A 11 -0.77 22.94 2.93
CA GLN A 11 -1.48 23.09 1.66
C GLN A 11 -0.88 24.22 0.83
N LEU A 12 -0.79 24.00 -0.48
CA LEU A 12 -0.45 25.08 -1.41
C LEU A 12 -1.57 26.13 -1.43
N LEU A 13 -1.17 27.40 -1.50
CA LEU A 13 -2.08 28.53 -1.56
C LEU A 13 -2.82 28.57 -2.90
N SER A 14 -3.99 27.94 -2.96
CA SER A 14 -4.89 28.01 -4.11
C SER A 14 -5.70 29.32 -4.11
N LEU A 15 -6.30 29.68 -5.26
CA LEU A 15 -7.22 30.83 -5.33
C LEU A 15 -8.43 30.67 -4.40
N GLY A 16 -8.94 29.45 -4.23
CA GLY A 16 -10.03 29.15 -3.30
C GLY A 16 -9.61 29.41 -1.86
N LEU A 17 -8.47 28.83 -1.46
CA LEU A 17 -7.91 29.02 -0.12
C LEU A 17 -7.60 30.50 0.14
N LYS A 18 -7.04 31.22 -0.83
CA LYS A 18 -6.79 32.67 -0.70
C LYS A 18 -8.08 33.46 -0.42
N ARG A 19 -9.18 33.15 -1.09
CA ARG A 19 -10.48 33.79 -0.84
C ARG A 19 -10.99 33.48 0.56
N GLU A 20 -10.91 32.23 0.99
CA GLU A 20 -11.30 31.82 2.35
C GLU A 20 -10.43 32.51 3.42
N LEU A 21 -9.12 32.67 3.16
CA LEU A 21 -8.20 33.40 4.03
C LEU A 21 -8.53 34.90 4.09
N ASP A 22 -8.95 35.50 2.98
CA ASP A 22 -9.35 36.91 2.92
C ASP A 22 -10.64 37.21 3.69
N GLU A 23 -11.49 36.19 3.87
CA GLU A 23 -12.71 36.26 4.66
C GLU A 23 -12.49 35.97 6.16
N LEU A 24 -11.24 35.67 6.58
CA LEU A 24 -10.94 35.41 7.98
C LEU A 24 -11.26 36.65 8.85
N THR A 25 -11.96 36.38 9.95
CA THR A 25 -12.18 37.40 10.96
C THR A 25 -10.86 37.83 11.61
N THR A 26 -10.80 39.06 12.13
CA THR A 26 -9.61 39.60 12.81
C THR A 26 -9.17 38.81 14.06
N ARG A 27 -9.98 37.84 14.52
CA ARG A 27 -9.65 36.91 15.60
C ARG A 27 -8.71 35.78 15.16
N HIS A 28 -8.53 35.59 13.85
CA HIS A 28 -7.70 34.55 13.29
C HIS A 28 -6.53 35.18 12.53
N HIS A 29 -5.35 34.56 12.63
CA HIS A 29 -4.17 34.91 11.88
C HIS A 29 -3.76 33.70 11.04
N ALA A 30 -3.50 33.93 9.76
CA ALA A 30 -2.96 32.91 8.86
C ALA A 30 -1.48 33.18 8.66
N GLU A 31 -0.67 32.18 8.98
CA GLU A 31 0.77 32.18 8.70
C GLU A 31 0.99 31.53 7.32
N LEU A 32 1.79 32.19 6.49
CA LEU A 32 2.19 31.69 5.18
C LEU A 32 3.70 31.65 5.13
N ASP A 33 4.25 30.49 4.79
CA ASP A 33 5.68 30.31 4.55
C ASP A 33 5.96 30.05 3.07
N SER A 34 7.22 30.23 2.66
CA SER A 34 7.71 29.96 1.33
C SER A 34 7.80 28.44 1.06
N LEU A 35 7.42 28.02 -0.14
CA LEU A 35 7.59 26.63 -0.57
C LEU A 35 9.07 26.32 -0.81
N HIS A 36 9.63 25.39 -0.03
CA HIS A 36 11.00 24.91 -0.24
C HIS A 36 11.15 24.20 -1.60
N HIS A 37 12.20 24.54 -2.34
CA HIS A 37 12.48 23.95 -3.66
C HIS A 37 12.56 22.42 -3.65
N ALA A 38 13.10 21.83 -2.58
CA ALA A 38 13.22 20.39 -2.44
C ALA A 38 11.86 19.69 -2.26
N GLU A 39 10.86 20.39 -1.70
CA GLU A 39 9.52 19.85 -1.49
C GLU A 39 8.57 20.16 -2.66
N ALA A 40 8.91 21.14 -3.49
CA ALA A 40 8.03 21.62 -4.55
C ALA A 40 7.48 20.51 -5.47
N PRO A 41 8.29 19.52 -5.93
CA PRO A 41 7.77 18.43 -6.77
C PRO A 41 6.63 17.66 -6.09
N ASP A 42 6.83 17.26 -4.84
CA ASP A 42 5.86 16.45 -4.09
C ASP A 42 4.60 17.25 -3.75
N ARG A 43 4.74 18.50 -3.29
CA ARG A 43 3.59 19.35 -2.92
C ARG A 43 2.72 19.68 -4.14
N ILE A 44 3.33 19.99 -5.28
CA ILE A 44 2.61 20.31 -6.52
C ILE A 44 1.94 19.04 -7.07
N ALA A 45 2.67 17.91 -7.12
CA ALA A 45 2.12 16.65 -7.58
C ALA A 45 0.91 16.20 -6.75
N LEU A 46 0.99 16.30 -5.42
CA LEU A 46 -0.12 15.95 -4.54
C LEU A 46 -1.36 16.83 -4.78
N HIS A 47 -1.17 18.14 -4.95
CA HIS A 47 -2.28 19.06 -5.23
C HIS A 47 -2.97 18.73 -6.56
N LEU A 48 -2.18 18.50 -7.62
CA LEU A 48 -2.70 18.13 -8.94
C LEU A 48 -3.37 16.75 -8.92
N ALA A 49 -2.80 15.77 -8.24
CA ALA A 49 -3.39 14.43 -8.10
C ALA A 49 -4.77 14.51 -7.43
N GLN A 50 -4.92 15.33 -6.38
CA GLN A 50 -6.21 15.56 -5.72
C GLN A 50 -7.22 16.28 -6.63
N LEU A 51 -6.78 17.22 -7.47
CA LEU A 51 -7.63 17.88 -8.46
C LEU A 51 -8.09 16.91 -9.55
N ILE A 52 -7.18 16.14 -10.13
CA ILE A 52 -7.48 15.14 -11.16
C ILE A 52 -8.44 14.09 -10.60
N LYS A 53 -8.18 13.57 -9.38
CA LYS A 53 -9.08 12.61 -8.73
C LYS A 53 -10.49 13.18 -8.56
N ARG A 54 -10.64 14.43 -8.11
CA ARG A 54 -11.94 15.09 -7.99
C ARG A 54 -12.63 15.23 -9.35
N ALA A 55 -11.94 15.78 -10.34
CA ALA A 55 -12.48 15.96 -11.68
C ALA A 55 -12.97 14.63 -12.30
N VAL A 56 -12.20 13.55 -12.17
CA VAL A 56 -12.60 12.22 -12.65
C VAL A 56 -13.75 11.63 -11.84
N THR A 57 -13.80 11.88 -10.52
CA THR A 57 -14.90 11.40 -9.66
C THR A 57 -16.24 12.02 -10.06
N ASP A 58 -16.23 13.30 -10.45
CA ASP A 58 -17.42 14.06 -10.83
C ASP A 58 -18.01 13.66 -12.21
N LEU A 59 -17.28 12.86 -13.00
CA LEU A 59 -17.75 12.35 -14.28
C LEU A 59 -18.86 11.29 -14.11
N ASP A 60 -19.70 11.16 -15.13
CA ASP A 60 -20.76 10.14 -15.18
C ASP A 60 -20.16 8.73 -15.04
N GLU A 61 -20.77 7.90 -14.19
CA GLU A 61 -20.22 6.58 -13.86
C GLU A 61 -20.01 5.68 -15.08
N ARG A 62 -20.85 5.79 -16.11
CA ARG A 62 -20.77 4.92 -17.29
C ARG A 62 -19.65 5.33 -18.25
N THR A 63 -19.28 6.60 -18.27
CA THR A 63 -18.24 7.15 -19.16
C THR A 63 -16.97 7.54 -18.41
N ARG A 64 -16.97 7.51 -17.07
CA ARG A 64 -15.88 7.94 -16.18
C ARG A 64 -14.52 7.41 -16.60
N ALA A 65 -14.43 6.13 -16.95
CA ALA A 65 -13.18 5.51 -17.35
C ALA A 65 -12.65 6.11 -18.66
N THR A 66 -13.51 6.22 -19.68
CA THR A 66 -13.14 6.75 -21.00
C THR A 66 -12.83 8.25 -20.95
N GLU A 67 -13.71 9.04 -20.32
CA GLU A 67 -13.50 10.49 -20.20
C GLU A 67 -12.30 10.81 -19.29
N GLY A 68 -12.10 10.04 -18.21
CA GLY A 68 -10.93 10.16 -17.35
C GLY A 68 -9.62 9.82 -18.07
N LEU A 69 -9.64 8.82 -18.95
CA LEU A 69 -8.51 8.47 -19.82
C LEU A 69 -8.17 9.62 -20.79
N ASP A 70 -9.18 10.22 -21.40
CA ASP A 70 -8.98 11.33 -22.33
C ASP A 70 -8.43 12.57 -21.61
N LEU A 71 -8.84 12.82 -20.36
CA LEU A 71 -8.23 13.84 -19.50
C LEU A 71 -6.76 13.50 -19.20
N ALA A 72 -6.45 12.26 -18.82
CA ALA A 72 -5.09 11.82 -18.54
C ALA A 72 -4.16 12.02 -19.76
N ARG A 73 -4.60 11.64 -20.96
CA ARG A 73 -3.85 11.84 -22.21
C ARG A 73 -3.60 13.32 -22.53
N GLN A 74 -4.55 14.20 -22.20
CA GLN A 74 -4.35 15.65 -22.35
C GLN A 74 -3.26 16.14 -21.39
N VAL A 75 -3.29 15.70 -20.13
CA VAL A 75 -2.25 16.04 -19.14
C VAL A 75 -0.89 15.53 -19.58
N ILE A 76 -0.76 14.27 -20.02
CA ILE A 76 0.50 13.70 -20.50
C ILE A 76 1.06 14.51 -21.67
N ARG A 77 0.23 14.86 -22.67
CA ARG A 77 0.67 15.71 -23.80
C ARG A 77 1.15 17.09 -23.36
N LEU A 78 0.49 17.70 -22.36
CA LEU A 78 0.93 18.98 -21.80
C LEU A 78 2.29 18.86 -21.11
N LEU A 79 2.55 17.76 -20.39
CA LEU A 79 3.83 17.49 -19.72
C LEU A 79 4.95 17.26 -20.74
N MET A 80 4.71 16.45 -21.77
CA MET A 80 5.68 16.17 -22.83
C MET A 80 6.08 17.44 -23.60
N ALA A 81 5.18 18.41 -23.74
CA ALA A 81 5.46 19.67 -24.43
C ALA A 81 6.43 20.60 -23.66
N GLN A 82 6.78 20.30 -22.39
CA GLN A 82 7.66 21.13 -21.57
C GLN A 82 9.16 20.80 -21.72
N ASP A 83 9.57 20.01 -22.73
CA ASP A 83 10.97 19.58 -22.97
C ASP A 83 11.65 18.94 -21.74
N ALA A 84 10.86 18.39 -20.83
CA ALA A 84 11.36 17.61 -19.71
C ALA A 84 11.81 16.24 -20.21
N SER A 85 13.12 15.95 -20.09
CA SER A 85 13.75 14.71 -20.57
C SER A 85 13.26 13.43 -19.88
N SER A 86 12.29 13.52 -18.98
CA SER A 86 11.81 12.43 -18.12
C SER A 86 10.41 11.93 -18.46
N THR A 87 9.72 12.52 -19.45
CA THR A 87 8.41 12.05 -19.94
C THR A 87 8.47 11.88 -21.45
N ASP A 88 7.96 10.76 -21.96
CA ASP A 88 7.97 10.47 -23.40
C ASP A 88 6.70 9.76 -23.87
N GLU A 89 6.68 9.34 -25.14
CA GLU A 89 5.52 8.66 -25.74
C GLU A 89 5.13 7.36 -25.02
N SER A 90 6.03 6.73 -24.26
CA SER A 90 5.74 5.52 -23.49
C SER A 90 4.83 5.76 -22.28
N ASP A 91 4.71 7.01 -21.82
CA ASP A 91 3.78 7.40 -20.75
C ASP A 91 2.33 7.50 -21.25
N GLN A 92 2.08 7.44 -22.56
CA GLN A 92 0.74 7.52 -23.13
C GLN A 92 -0.10 6.29 -22.76
N LEU A 93 -1.32 6.55 -22.29
CA LEU A 93 -2.28 5.49 -21.96
C LEU A 93 -3.01 5.02 -23.23
N VAL A 94 -2.87 3.74 -23.56
CA VAL A 94 -3.42 3.14 -24.79
C VAL A 94 -4.89 2.79 -24.66
N ASP A 95 -5.32 2.30 -23.50
CA ASP A 95 -6.71 2.02 -23.20
C ASP A 95 -7.05 2.43 -21.75
N GLY A 96 -8.33 2.66 -21.48
CA GLY A 96 -8.86 3.00 -20.15
C GLY A 96 -9.72 1.89 -19.56
N THR A 97 -9.71 0.71 -20.16
CA THR A 97 -10.56 -0.43 -19.79
C THR A 97 -9.79 -1.58 -19.17
N ASN A 98 -8.47 -1.58 -19.35
CA ASN A 98 -7.60 -2.65 -18.94
C ASN A 98 -6.58 -2.13 -17.93
N ILE A 99 -6.39 -2.94 -16.90
CA ILE A 99 -5.37 -2.74 -15.88
C ILE A 99 -4.50 -4.00 -15.92
N LEU A 100 -3.19 -3.83 -15.95
CA LEU A 100 -2.27 -4.96 -15.80
C LEU A 100 -2.36 -5.48 -14.36
N ARG A 101 -3.10 -6.57 -14.16
CA ARG A 101 -3.31 -7.18 -12.83
C ARG A 101 -2.29 -8.26 -12.49
N SER A 102 -1.74 -8.95 -13.50
CA SER A 102 -0.71 -9.97 -13.32
C SER A 102 0.01 -10.28 -14.63
N ILE A 103 1.26 -10.75 -14.51
CA ILE A 103 2.00 -11.41 -15.57
C ILE A 103 2.29 -12.83 -15.07
N THR A 104 1.83 -13.85 -15.77
CA THR A 104 1.96 -15.24 -15.33
C THR A 104 2.74 -16.08 -16.32
N ARG A 105 3.41 -17.11 -15.79
CA ARG A 105 4.05 -18.12 -16.64
C ARG A 105 2.99 -18.99 -17.29
N ARG A 106 3.30 -19.50 -18.48
CA ARG A 106 2.53 -20.55 -19.12
C ARG A 106 3.07 -21.93 -18.69
N SER A 107 2.17 -22.88 -18.48
CA SER A 107 2.51 -24.29 -18.27
C SER A 107 3.18 -24.88 -19.53
N PRO A 108 3.80 -26.07 -19.45
CA PRO A 108 4.27 -26.80 -20.63
C PRO A 108 3.15 -27.09 -21.66
N SER A 109 1.89 -27.14 -21.22
CA SER A 109 0.70 -27.26 -22.08
C SER A 109 0.22 -25.92 -22.68
N GLY A 110 0.91 -24.81 -22.42
CA GLY A 110 0.61 -23.48 -22.97
C GLY A 110 -0.45 -22.68 -22.20
N GLN A 111 -1.03 -23.24 -21.14
CA GLN A 111 -2.06 -22.58 -20.34
C GLN A 111 -1.44 -21.58 -19.35
N ALA A 112 -2.07 -20.43 -19.17
CA ALA A 112 -1.64 -19.47 -18.15
C ALA A 112 -1.85 -20.06 -16.76
N VAL A 113 -0.84 -19.99 -15.90
CA VAL A 113 -0.94 -20.41 -14.50
C VAL A 113 -1.47 -19.22 -13.69
N PRO A 114 -2.73 -19.24 -13.21
CA PRO A 114 -3.29 -18.09 -12.52
C PRO A 114 -2.58 -17.85 -11.18
N VAL A 115 -2.31 -16.58 -10.89
CA VAL A 115 -1.90 -16.12 -9.56
C VAL A 115 -3.12 -15.46 -8.92
N PRO A 116 -3.63 -15.97 -7.79
CA PRO A 116 -4.75 -15.34 -7.08
C PRO A 116 -4.42 -13.90 -6.71
N LEU A 117 -5.39 -13.01 -6.88
CA LEU A 117 -5.29 -11.62 -6.45
C LEU A 117 -5.61 -11.52 -4.95
N PRO A 118 -4.91 -10.65 -4.20
CA PRO A 118 -5.34 -10.29 -2.85
C PRO A 118 -6.74 -9.67 -2.85
N ASP A 119 -7.45 -9.78 -1.73
CA ASP A 119 -8.80 -9.22 -1.61
C ASP A 119 -8.77 -7.69 -1.65
N THR A 120 -7.78 -7.10 -0.98
CA THR A 120 -7.51 -5.67 -1.03
C THR A 120 -6.67 -5.37 -2.28
N PRO A 121 -7.07 -4.46 -3.17
CA PRO A 121 -6.25 -4.07 -4.31
C PRO A 121 -4.86 -3.59 -3.87
N LEU A 122 -3.83 -3.96 -4.62
CA LEU A 122 -2.42 -3.73 -4.24
C LEU A 122 -2.03 -2.25 -4.06
N LEU A 123 -2.83 -1.32 -4.59
CA LEU A 123 -2.61 0.13 -4.47
C LEU A 123 -3.48 0.79 -3.40
N ASP A 124 -4.40 0.03 -2.79
CA ASP A 124 -5.32 0.57 -1.81
C ASP A 124 -4.70 0.51 -0.41
N THR A 125 -4.99 1.54 0.39
CA THR A 125 -4.73 1.54 1.83
C THR A 125 -6.04 1.26 2.55
N THR A 126 -6.03 0.27 3.45
CA THR A 126 -7.25 -0.18 4.16
C THR A 126 -7.02 -0.23 5.67
N LEU A 127 -8.00 0.26 6.43
CA LEU A 127 -8.06 0.08 7.87
C LEU A 127 -8.81 -1.22 8.19
N LEU A 128 -8.16 -2.13 8.89
CA LEU A 128 -8.76 -3.40 9.32
C LEU A 128 -9.05 -3.35 10.81
N THR A 129 -10.32 -3.47 11.19
CA THR A 129 -10.74 -3.39 12.60
C THR A 129 -11.21 -4.74 13.17
N ASN A 130 -11.32 -5.77 12.33
CA ASN A 130 -11.95 -7.05 12.64
C ASN A 130 -13.38 -6.88 13.19
N ALA A 131 -14.13 -5.86 12.75
CA ALA A 131 -15.52 -5.69 13.13
C ALA A 131 -16.39 -6.82 12.57
N GLN A 132 -17.56 -7.04 13.19
CA GLN A 132 -18.49 -8.07 12.74
C GLN A 132 -18.95 -7.77 11.30
N GLY A 133 -18.66 -8.69 10.38
CA GLY A 133 -18.96 -8.54 8.95
C GLY A 133 -17.79 -8.03 8.10
N GLU A 134 -16.67 -7.61 8.71
CA GLU A 134 -15.45 -7.25 8.00
C GLU A 134 -14.52 -8.47 7.83
N PRO A 135 -13.74 -8.55 6.72
CA PRO A 135 -12.70 -9.54 6.58
C PRO A 135 -11.68 -9.41 7.71
N ASN A 136 -11.44 -10.50 8.44
CA ASN A 136 -10.41 -10.49 9.47
C ASN A 136 -9.00 -10.50 8.84
N ILE A 137 -8.01 -10.03 9.62
CA ILE A 137 -6.61 -10.01 9.17
C ILE A 137 -6.12 -11.37 8.69
N GLY A 138 -6.53 -12.46 9.35
CA GLY A 138 -6.14 -13.82 8.95
C GLY A 138 -6.58 -14.17 7.53
N HIS A 139 -7.75 -13.69 7.09
CA HIS A 139 -8.23 -13.86 5.72
C HIS A 139 -7.36 -13.09 4.72
N GLN A 140 -7.07 -11.81 5.01
CA GLN A 140 -6.25 -10.96 4.16
C GLN A 140 -4.84 -11.55 3.97
N LEU A 141 -4.19 -11.97 5.06
CA LEU A 141 -2.87 -12.61 4.98
C LEU A 141 -2.86 -13.85 4.07
N ARG A 142 -3.94 -14.64 4.05
CA ARG A 142 -4.04 -15.84 3.20
C ARG A 142 -4.09 -15.50 1.72
N THR A 143 -4.70 -14.38 1.33
CA THR A 143 -4.82 -13.99 -0.09
C THR A 143 -3.54 -13.31 -0.61
N GLU A 144 -2.69 -12.83 0.28
CA GLU A 144 -1.39 -12.25 -0.04
C GLU A 144 -0.31 -13.30 -0.36
N ILE A 145 -0.24 -14.38 0.45
CA ILE A 145 0.82 -15.40 0.37
C ILE A 145 1.07 -15.92 -1.05
N PRO A 146 0.06 -16.33 -1.85
CA PRO A 146 0.30 -16.96 -3.16
C PRO A 146 1.06 -16.08 -4.16
N SER A 147 0.91 -14.77 -4.07
CA SER A 147 1.48 -13.81 -5.02
C SER A 147 2.78 -13.17 -4.52
N ALA A 148 3.21 -13.44 -3.28
CA ALA A 148 4.45 -12.90 -2.73
C ALA A 148 5.67 -13.65 -3.30
N ASP A 149 6.78 -12.95 -3.52
CA ASP A 149 8.09 -13.51 -3.88
C ASP A 149 8.98 -13.69 -2.64
N ARG A 150 8.77 -12.87 -1.61
CA ARG A 150 9.35 -13.04 -0.27
C ARG A 150 8.33 -12.61 0.79
N ILE A 151 8.32 -13.32 1.92
CA ILE A 151 7.51 -12.96 3.09
C ILE A 151 8.43 -12.67 4.26
N ASP A 152 8.31 -11.48 4.83
CA ASP A 152 8.98 -11.09 6.05
C ASP A 152 7.96 -10.83 7.16
N VAL A 153 8.17 -11.47 8.31
CA VAL A 153 7.27 -11.36 9.46
C VAL A 153 8.05 -10.83 10.65
N LEU A 154 7.59 -9.72 11.23
CA LEU A 154 8.03 -9.22 12.52
C LEU A 154 6.89 -9.41 13.50
N MET A 155 7.05 -10.32 14.47
CA MET A 155 5.95 -10.67 15.36
C MET A 155 6.40 -10.78 16.81
N ALA A 156 5.89 -9.87 17.64
CA ALA A 156 6.16 -9.87 19.07
C ALA A 156 5.77 -11.19 19.76
N PHE A 157 4.61 -11.77 19.40
CA PHE A 157 4.07 -12.99 20.00
C PHE A 157 3.59 -13.96 18.94
N VAL A 158 4.17 -15.15 18.90
CA VAL A 158 3.76 -16.20 17.94
C VAL A 158 3.07 -17.33 18.69
N ARG A 159 1.78 -17.53 18.42
CA ARG A 159 0.98 -18.62 19.00
C ARG A 159 0.52 -19.59 17.94
N THR A 160 0.40 -20.86 18.33
CA THR A 160 0.02 -21.96 17.44
C THR A 160 -1.34 -21.70 16.80
N THR A 161 -2.30 -21.17 17.56
CA THR A 161 -3.64 -20.84 17.07
C THR A 161 -3.63 -19.75 16.00
N GLY A 162 -2.72 -18.78 16.10
CA GLY A 162 -2.61 -17.67 15.16
C GLY A 162 -1.99 -18.07 13.82
N ILE A 163 -0.98 -18.94 13.83
CA ILE A 163 -0.27 -19.35 12.60
C ILE A 163 -0.93 -20.53 11.88
N ARG A 164 -1.69 -21.36 12.59
CA ARG A 164 -2.23 -22.62 12.06
C ARG A 164 -2.98 -22.46 10.73
N PRO A 165 -3.84 -21.43 10.53
CA PRO A 165 -4.54 -21.24 9.25
C PRO A 165 -3.63 -20.89 8.07
N LEU A 166 -2.37 -20.50 8.32
CA LEU A 166 -1.41 -20.05 7.33
C LEU A 166 -0.39 -21.13 6.95
N LEU A 167 -0.16 -22.12 7.82
CA LEU A 167 0.95 -23.08 7.70
C LEU A 167 1.01 -23.80 6.36
N GLU A 168 -0.13 -24.25 5.83
CA GLU A 168 -0.18 -24.93 4.53
C GLU A 168 0.25 -24.01 3.37
N LEU A 169 -0.23 -22.76 3.37
CA LEU A 169 0.13 -21.78 2.34
C LEU A 169 1.60 -21.37 2.45
N LEU A 170 2.11 -21.20 3.66
CA LEU A 170 3.52 -20.89 3.92
C LEU A 170 4.44 -22.05 3.47
N GLY A 171 4.02 -23.30 3.71
CA GLY A 171 4.73 -24.48 3.22
C GLY A 171 4.82 -24.49 1.69
N ARG A 172 3.69 -24.27 0.98
CA ARG A 172 3.68 -24.19 -0.49
C ARG A 172 4.53 -23.04 -1.04
N HIS A 173 4.56 -21.90 -0.34
CA HIS A 173 5.42 -20.77 -0.67
C HIS A 173 6.90 -21.18 -0.60
N HIS A 174 7.31 -21.85 0.48
CA HIS A 174 8.67 -22.37 0.63
C HIS A 174 9.01 -23.45 -0.41
N GLU A 175 8.11 -24.40 -0.66
CA GLU A 175 8.27 -25.46 -1.68
C GLU A 175 8.47 -24.88 -3.09
N SER A 176 7.91 -23.68 -3.34
CA SER A 176 8.13 -22.92 -4.58
C SER A 176 9.49 -22.21 -4.63
N GLY A 177 10.36 -22.43 -3.65
CA GLY A 177 11.70 -21.84 -3.54
C GLY A 177 11.71 -20.40 -3.02
N LYS A 178 10.59 -19.91 -2.46
CA LYS A 178 10.45 -18.51 -2.06
C LYS A 178 10.78 -18.30 -0.58
N PRO A 179 11.54 -17.24 -0.20
CA PRO A 179 11.95 -17.06 1.19
C PRO A 179 10.80 -16.66 2.11
N LEU A 180 10.85 -17.19 3.33
CA LEU A 180 10.00 -16.84 4.46
C LEU A 180 10.91 -16.55 5.66
N ARG A 181 10.93 -15.31 6.15
CA ARG A 181 11.75 -14.90 7.31
C ARG A 181 10.87 -14.45 8.46
N VAL A 182 11.21 -14.88 9.67
CA VAL A 182 10.45 -14.54 10.89
C VAL A 182 11.41 -14.00 11.93
N LEU A 183 11.13 -12.78 12.39
CA LEU A 183 11.76 -12.17 13.56
C LEU A 183 10.76 -12.13 14.70
N THR A 184 11.15 -12.67 15.85
CA THR A 184 10.29 -12.72 17.05
C THR A 184 11.10 -12.52 18.32
N THR A 185 10.44 -12.49 19.47
CA THR A 185 11.07 -12.35 20.78
C THR A 185 10.42 -13.29 21.81
N THR A 186 11.15 -13.56 22.89
CA THR A 186 10.63 -14.25 24.08
C THR A 186 10.33 -13.31 25.25
N TYR A 187 10.46 -11.99 25.09
CA TYR A 187 10.42 -11.03 26.21
C TYR A 187 9.18 -11.13 27.12
N THR A 188 7.99 -11.38 26.57
CA THR A 188 6.76 -11.51 27.38
C THR A 188 6.40 -12.96 27.72
N GLY A 189 7.19 -13.94 27.27
CA GLY A 189 6.87 -15.37 27.41
C GLY A 189 5.65 -15.83 26.60
N SER A 190 5.10 -15.00 25.71
CA SER A 190 3.86 -15.33 24.96
C SER A 190 4.10 -16.12 23.67
N THR A 191 5.34 -16.20 23.19
CA THR A 191 5.71 -16.99 22.01
C THR A 191 5.82 -18.46 22.37
N GLU A 192 5.06 -19.30 21.67
CA GLU A 192 5.00 -20.74 21.90
C GLU A 192 6.08 -21.47 21.10
N PHE A 193 6.87 -22.33 21.76
CA PHE A 193 7.88 -23.14 21.10
C PHE A 193 7.28 -24.02 19.99
N ALA A 194 6.13 -24.64 20.24
CA ALA A 194 5.40 -25.44 19.24
C ALA A 194 5.02 -24.62 17.98
N ALA A 195 4.71 -23.33 18.14
CA ALA A 195 4.41 -22.46 17.02
C ALA A 195 5.66 -22.18 16.16
N LEU A 196 6.81 -21.95 16.81
CA LEU A 196 8.09 -21.78 16.11
C LEU A 196 8.50 -23.07 15.38
N GLN A 197 8.33 -24.23 16.00
CA GLN A 197 8.58 -25.52 15.35
C GLN A 197 7.72 -25.72 14.11
N ALA A 198 6.42 -25.39 14.19
CA ALA A 198 5.52 -25.50 13.05
C ALA A 198 5.89 -24.52 11.91
N LEU A 199 6.30 -23.28 12.23
CA LEU A 199 6.81 -22.34 11.23
C LEU A 199 8.12 -22.82 10.58
N GLN A 200 9.03 -23.39 11.38
CA GLN A 200 10.28 -23.94 10.87
C GLN A 200 10.02 -25.11 9.92
N GLN A 201 9.06 -25.98 10.26
CA GLN A 201 8.61 -27.07 9.39
C GLN A 201 7.96 -26.57 8.10
N ALA A 202 7.29 -25.41 8.15
CA ALA A 202 6.78 -24.72 6.97
C ALA A 202 7.86 -23.95 6.17
N GLY A 203 9.14 -24.09 6.54
CA GLY A 203 10.27 -23.54 5.79
C GLY A 203 10.68 -22.11 6.17
N ALA A 204 10.26 -21.61 7.32
CA ALA A 204 10.66 -20.29 7.81
C ALA A 204 12.11 -20.27 8.32
N ASP A 205 12.88 -19.23 7.93
CA ASP A 205 14.11 -18.82 8.62
C ASP A 205 13.75 -17.95 9.83
N ILE A 206 13.90 -18.52 11.03
CA ILE A 206 13.42 -17.90 12.28
C ILE A 206 14.61 -17.39 13.09
N ARG A 207 14.56 -16.10 13.46
CA ARG A 207 15.47 -15.52 14.46
C ARG A 207 14.68 -15.01 15.65
N VAL A 208 15.16 -15.36 16.83
CA VAL A 208 14.52 -15.05 18.11
C VAL A 208 15.42 -14.12 18.89
N SER A 209 14.91 -12.94 19.27
CA SER A 209 15.56 -12.10 20.27
C SER A 209 15.25 -12.62 21.67
N TYR A 210 16.29 -13.04 22.38
CA TYR A 210 16.23 -13.43 23.78
C TYR A 210 16.53 -12.26 24.75
N ASP A 211 16.78 -11.05 24.23
CA ASP A 211 16.94 -9.88 25.08
C ASP A 211 15.60 -9.55 25.75
N THR A 212 15.59 -9.65 27.08
CA THR A 212 14.42 -9.35 27.91
C THR A 212 14.54 -8.02 28.66
N SER A 213 15.61 -7.27 28.42
CA SER A 213 16.03 -6.15 29.25
C SER A 213 16.05 -4.81 28.51
N SER A 214 16.73 -4.72 27.37
CA SER A 214 17.06 -3.45 26.73
C SER A 214 16.08 -3.06 25.63
N THR A 215 15.55 -4.04 24.90
CA THR A 215 14.63 -3.83 23.78
C THR A 215 13.37 -4.66 23.91
N ARG A 216 12.22 -3.98 24.08
CA ARG A 216 10.90 -4.62 24.16
C ARG A 216 10.26 -4.64 22.77
N LEU A 217 10.63 -5.62 21.95
CA LEU A 217 10.02 -5.79 20.64
C LEU A 217 8.52 -6.09 20.80
N HIS A 218 7.67 -5.12 20.46
CA HIS A 218 6.21 -5.26 20.49
C HIS A 218 5.55 -5.07 19.10
N ALA A 219 6.39 -4.93 18.08
CA ALA A 219 5.96 -4.72 16.70
C ALA A 219 5.29 -5.97 16.12
N LYS A 220 4.38 -5.71 15.18
CA LYS A 220 3.60 -6.70 14.45
C LYS A 220 3.50 -6.20 13.02
N ALA A 221 4.17 -6.90 12.13
CA ALA A 221 4.17 -6.57 10.72
C ALA A 221 4.27 -7.84 9.89
N TRP A 222 3.44 -7.91 8.85
CA TRP A 222 3.62 -8.82 7.72
C TRP A 222 3.99 -7.99 6.50
N LEU A 223 5.06 -8.38 5.82
CA LEU A 223 5.49 -7.75 4.57
C LEU A 223 5.50 -8.81 3.47
N PHE A 224 4.70 -8.56 2.44
CA PHE A 224 4.60 -9.40 1.25
C PHE A 224 5.31 -8.69 0.11
N HIS A 225 6.54 -9.09 -0.14
CA HIS A 225 7.37 -8.52 -1.18
C HIS A 225 7.01 -9.13 -2.53
N ARG A 226 6.95 -8.28 -3.55
CA ARG A 226 6.77 -8.68 -4.94
C ARG A 226 7.81 -8.01 -5.81
N ASP A 227 8.46 -8.77 -6.67
CA ASP A 227 9.46 -8.26 -7.61
C ASP A 227 8.83 -7.32 -8.65
N SER A 228 7.50 -7.36 -8.81
CA SER A 228 6.72 -6.43 -9.62
C SER A 228 6.69 -4.98 -9.08
N GLY A 229 7.15 -4.74 -7.86
CA GLY A 229 7.11 -3.43 -7.20
C GLY A 229 5.84 -3.15 -6.39
N PHE A 230 4.79 -3.98 -6.52
CA PHE A 230 3.51 -3.83 -5.81
C PHE A 230 3.48 -4.64 -4.50
N SER A 231 4.43 -4.36 -3.62
CA SER A 231 4.54 -5.01 -2.30
C SER A 231 3.49 -4.46 -1.33
N THR A 232 2.99 -5.30 -0.42
CA THR A 232 1.97 -4.93 0.58
C THR A 232 2.50 -5.15 1.98
N ALA A 233 2.04 -4.34 2.94
CA ALA A 233 2.40 -4.47 4.35
C ALA A 233 1.16 -4.34 5.23
N TYR A 234 1.08 -5.19 6.24
CA TYR A 234 0.06 -5.14 7.29
C TYR A 234 0.76 -4.81 8.60
N ILE A 235 0.45 -3.66 9.18
CA ILE A 235 1.12 -3.13 10.37
C ILE A 235 0.06 -2.75 11.40
N GLY A 236 0.17 -3.26 12.63
CA GLY A 236 -0.77 -2.97 13.72
C GLY A 236 -0.68 -3.94 14.89
#